data_AF-K9TIG6-F1
#
_entry.id   AF-K9TIG6-F1
#
_cell.length_a   1.000
_cell.length_b   1.000
_cell.length_c   1.000
_cell.angle_alpha   90.00
_cell.angle_beta   90.00
_cell.angle_gamma   90.00
#
_symmetry.space_group_name_H-M   'P 1'
#
loop_
_entity.id
_entity.type
_entity.pdbx_description
1 polymer ?
#
loop_
_entity_poly.entity_id
_entity_poly.type
_entity_poly.pdbx_seq_one_letter_code
_entity_poly.pdbx_strand_id
1 'polypeptide(L)'
;MSNSGRASISKNKGFTPEPDWNYEATVAQIEAIVERVESGELELAEVFDQFTAAVEYLRQCESFLSQRQQQVNLLLETLDEVSFEF
;
A
#
# COMPACT_ATOMS: atom_id res chain seq x y z
N MET A 1 -5.11 37.43 -22.54
CA MET A 1 -6.07 36.68 -21.70
C MET A 1 -5.58 35.24 -21.62
N SER A 2 -5.57 34.71 -20.40
CA SER A 2 -4.77 33.58 -19.92
C SER A 2 -4.97 32.27 -20.68
N ASN A 3 -3.87 31.58 -21.01
CA ASN A 3 -3.89 30.14 -21.22
C ASN A 3 -2.81 29.52 -20.32
N SER A 4 -3.19 29.23 -19.07
CA SER A 4 -2.42 28.34 -18.21
C SER A 4 -3.19 27.04 -18.15
N GLY A 5 -2.70 26.05 -18.89
CA GLY A 5 -3.19 24.68 -18.88
C GLY A 5 -3.11 24.17 -17.45
N ARG A 6 -4.27 24.02 -16.82
CA ARG A 6 -4.39 23.37 -15.52
C ARG A 6 -4.03 21.91 -15.75
N ALA A 7 -2.84 21.53 -15.30
CA ALA A 7 -2.37 20.16 -15.27
C ALA A 7 -3.49 19.27 -14.70
N SER A 8 -3.94 18.33 -15.52
CA SER A 8 -4.79 17.22 -15.12
C SER A 8 -4.02 16.38 -14.12
N ILE A 9 -4.25 16.64 -12.83
CA ILE A 9 -3.78 15.81 -11.72
C ILE A 9 -4.39 14.43 -11.93
N SER A 10 -3.53 13.51 -12.37
CA SER A 10 -3.81 12.10 -12.54
C SER A 10 -4.30 11.56 -11.20
N LYS A 11 -5.57 11.14 -11.14
CA LYS A 11 -6.11 10.44 -9.97
C LYS A 11 -5.33 9.14 -9.84
N ASN A 12 -4.35 9.11 -8.93
CA ASN A 12 -3.72 7.87 -8.53
C ASN A 12 -4.83 6.99 -7.94
N LYS A 13 -5.21 5.91 -8.64
CA LYS A 13 -6.15 4.93 -8.10
C LYS A 13 -5.44 4.27 -6.92
N GLY A 14 -5.75 4.69 -5.70
CA GLY A 14 -5.32 4.00 -4.49
C GLY A 14 -5.82 2.55 -4.51
N PHE A 15 -5.01 1.64 -3.99
CA PHE A 15 -5.43 0.25 -3.81
C PHE A 15 -6.61 0.22 -2.86
N THR A 16 -7.76 -0.30 -3.32
CA THR A 16 -8.90 -0.55 -2.44
C THR A 16 -8.88 -2.04 -2.12
N PRO A 17 -8.59 -2.43 -0.87
CA PRO A 17 -8.58 -3.85 -0.52
C PRO A 17 -9.96 -4.46 -0.74
N GLU A 18 -9.98 -5.67 -1.31
CA GLU A 18 -11.19 -6.47 -1.41
C GLU A 18 -11.70 -6.82 0.00
N PRO A 19 -13.00 -7.15 0.17
CA PRO A 19 -13.58 -7.39 1.49
C PRO A 19 -12.88 -8.48 2.30
N ASP A 20 -12.29 -9.47 1.61
CA ASP A 20 -11.60 -10.61 2.22
C ASP A 20 -10.07 -10.42 2.30
N TRP A 21 -9.56 -9.27 1.85
CA TRP A 21 -8.14 -8.97 1.91
C TRP A 21 -7.71 -8.64 3.34
N ASN A 22 -6.58 -9.22 3.78
CA ASN A 22 -6.06 -9.06 5.13
C ASN A 22 -4.55 -8.75 5.08
N TYR A 23 -4.16 -7.66 5.73
CA TYR A 23 -2.77 -7.20 5.78
C TYR A 23 -1.81 -8.27 6.34
N GLU A 24 -2.14 -8.87 7.49
CA GLU A 24 -1.29 -9.88 8.13
C GLU A 24 -1.15 -11.13 7.25
N ALA A 25 -2.23 -11.52 6.57
CA ALA A 25 -2.20 -12.63 5.62
C ALA A 25 -1.29 -12.31 4.42
N THR A 26 -1.37 -11.09 3.87
CA THR A 26 -0.50 -10.65 2.77
C THR A 26 0.97 -10.59 3.18
N VAL A 27 1.27 -10.14 4.41
CA VAL A 27 2.64 -10.17 4.94
C VAL A 27 3.14 -11.62 5.05
N ALA A 28 2.34 -12.54 5.57
CA ALA A 28 2.70 -13.95 5.63
C ALA A 28 2.97 -14.56 4.24
N GLN A 29 2.25 -14.13 3.20
CA GLN A 29 2.56 -14.54 1.81
C GLN A 29 3.92 -14.02 1.35
N ILE A 30 4.27 -12.77 1.69
CA ILE A 30 5.58 -12.20 1.34
C ILE A 30 6.70 -12.97 2.04
N GLU A 31 6.55 -13.30 3.33
CA GLU A 31 7.52 -14.11 4.08
C GLU A 31 7.71 -15.50 3.44
N ALA A 32 6.61 -16.17 3.08
CA ALA A 32 6.67 -17.46 2.40
C ALA A 32 7.34 -17.40 1.02
N ILE A 33 7.20 -16.28 0.30
CA ILE A 33 7.93 -16.04 -0.96
C ILE A 33 9.43 -15.93 -0.67
N VAL A 34 9.81 -15.13 0.33
CA VAL A 34 11.23 -14.93 0.69
C VAL A 34 11.87 -16.26 1.07
N GLU A 35 11.25 -17.05 1.94
CA GLU A 35 11.76 -18.39 2.32
C GLU A 35 11.97 -19.29 1.10
N ARG A 36 11.04 -19.26 0.15
CA ARG A 36 11.11 -20.08 -1.06
C ARG A 36 12.24 -19.61 -2.00
N VAL A 37 12.45 -18.32 -2.12
CA VAL A 37 13.58 -17.77 -2.90
C VAL A 37 14.91 -18.09 -2.22
N GLU A 38 14.99 -17.97 -0.90
CA GLU A 38 16.19 -18.28 -0.11
C GLU A 38 16.54 -19.77 -0.09
N SER A 39 15.55 -20.66 -0.28
CA SER A 39 15.79 -22.11 -0.40
C SER A 39 16.74 -22.47 -1.55
N GLY A 40 16.78 -21.65 -2.60
CA GLY A 40 17.56 -21.91 -3.81
C GLY A 40 17.06 -23.08 -4.67
N GLU A 41 15.85 -23.61 -4.40
CA GLU A 41 15.25 -24.73 -5.14
C GLU A 41 14.51 -24.30 -6.41
N LEU A 42 14.28 -22.99 -6.57
CA LEU A 42 13.54 -22.42 -7.69
C LEU A 42 14.41 -22.21 -8.93
N GLU A 43 13.84 -22.45 -10.11
CA GLU A 43 14.45 -22.01 -11.35
C GLU A 43 14.43 -20.48 -11.46
N LEU A 44 15.38 -19.92 -12.23
CA LEU A 44 15.51 -18.47 -12.36
C LEU A 44 14.20 -17.79 -12.83
N ALA A 45 13.46 -18.43 -13.73
CA ALA A 45 12.16 -17.91 -14.18
C ALA A 45 11.14 -17.84 -13.03
N GLU A 46 11.08 -18.89 -12.21
CA GLU A 46 10.19 -18.94 -11.05
C GLU A 46 10.58 -17.90 -10.00
N VAL A 47 11.87 -17.64 -9.79
CA VAL A 47 12.34 -16.58 -8.89
C VAL A 47 11.80 -15.21 -9.33
N PHE A 48 11.79 -14.92 -10.64
CA PHE A 48 11.22 -13.68 -11.14
C PHE A 48 9.71 -13.60 -10.92
N ASP A 49 8.98 -14.70 -11.14
CA ASP A 49 7.53 -14.75 -10.89
C ASP A 49 7.20 -14.51 -9.42
N GLN A 50 7.93 -15.18 -8.51
CA GLN A 50 7.80 -14.99 -7.06
C GLN A 50 8.13 -13.54 -6.66
N PHE A 51 9.19 -12.96 -7.22
CA PHE A 51 9.58 -11.58 -6.94
C PHE A 51 8.52 -10.57 -7.41
N THR A 52 7.95 -10.76 -8.59
CA THR A 52 6.85 -9.92 -9.09
C THR A 52 5.64 -9.99 -8.17
N ALA A 53 5.24 -11.18 -7.73
CA ALA A 53 4.14 -11.34 -6.77
C ALA A 53 4.44 -10.63 -5.44
N ALA A 54 5.65 -10.78 -4.88
CA ALA A 54 6.05 -10.09 -3.66
C ALA A 54 5.99 -8.56 -3.80
N VAL A 55 6.42 -8.00 -4.94
CA VAL A 55 6.33 -6.56 -5.20
C VAL A 55 4.88 -6.08 -5.24
N GLU A 56 3.98 -6.85 -5.83
CA GLU A 56 2.55 -6.51 -5.84
C GLU A 56 1.97 -6.52 -4.43
N TYR A 57 2.26 -7.54 -3.63
CA TYR A 57 1.83 -7.60 -2.23
C TYR A 57 2.39 -6.44 -1.39
N LEU A 58 3.66 -6.09 -1.57
CA LEU A 58 4.27 -4.95 -0.87
C LEU A 58 3.58 -3.63 -1.21
N ARG A 59 3.19 -3.42 -2.48
CA ARG A 59 2.43 -2.23 -2.90
C ARG A 59 1.04 -2.17 -2.28
N GLN A 60 0.37 -3.31 -2.13
CA GLN A 60 -0.93 -3.40 -1.45
C GLN A 60 -0.78 -3.00 0.02
N CYS A 61 0.23 -3.55 0.70
CA CYS A 61 0.57 -3.20 2.08
C CYS A 61 0.88 -1.71 2.26
N GLU A 62 1.74 -1.13 1.42
CA GLU A 62 2.09 0.29 1.46
C GLU A 62 0.85 1.17 1.29
N SER A 63 0.03 0.88 0.29
CA SER A 63 -1.16 1.69 0.01
C SER A 63 -2.18 1.60 1.15
N PHE A 64 -2.35 0.42 1.76
CA PHE A 64 -3.20 0.27 2.93
C PHE A 64 -2.68 1.08 4.13
N LEU A 65 -1.39 0.97 4.45
CA LEU A 65 -0.78 1.73 5.54
C LEU A 65 -0.88 3.24 5.33
N SER A 66 -0.67 3.70 4.09
CA SER A 66 -0.82 5.11 3.72
C SER A 66 -2.24 5.63 3.98
N GLN A 67 -3.25 4.84 3.61
CA GLN A 67 -4.66 5.18 3.88
C GLN A 67 -4.97 5.22 5.37
N ARG A 68 -4.46 4.25 6.15
CA ARG A 68 -4.63 4.22 7.60
C ARG A 68 -3.93 5.40 8.27
N GLN A 69 -2.73 5.76 7.84
CA GLN A 69 -2.02 6.93 8.33
C GLN A 69 -2.80 8.22 8.07
N GLN A 70 -3.37 8.37 6.88
CA GLN A 70 -4.23 9.50 6.55
C GLN A 70 -5.46 9.57 7.47
N GLN A 71 -6.11 8.44 7.74
CA GLN A 71 -7.25 8.38 8.66
C GLN A 71 -6.87 8.80 10.08
N VAL A 72 -5.73 8.31 10.59
CA VAL A 72 -5.22 8.69 11.91
C VAL A 72 -4.91 10.19 11.97
N ASN A 73 -4.27 10.76 10.94
CA ASN A 73 -3.96 12.19 10.90
C ASN A 73 -5.23 13.06 10.95
N LEU A 74 -6.28 12.67 10.21
CA LEU A 74 -7.57 13.38 10.27
C LEU A 74 -8.20 13.30 11.66
N LEU A 75 -8.13 12.14 12.32
CA LEU A 75 -8.63 12.00 13.69
C LEU A 75 -7.87 12.91 14.66
N LEU A 76 -6.55 13.02 14.52
CA LEU A 76 -5.74 13.93 15.34
C LEU A 76 -6.10 15.39 15.11
N GLU A 77 -6.26 15.81 13.85
CA GLU A 77 -6.69 17.18 13.49
C GLU A 77 -8.05 17.51 14.14
N THR A 78 -9.01 16.59 14.12
CA THR A 78 -10.30 16.79 14.79
C THR A 78 -10.21 16.85 16.30
N LEU A 79 -9.27 16.14 16.93
CA LEU A 79 -9.07 16.22 18.38
C LEU A 79 -8.45 17.55 18.79
N ASP A 80 -7.52 18.08 18.00
CA ASP A 80 -6.90 19.38 18.25
C ASP A 80 -7.93 20.53 18.09
N GLU A 81 -8.81 20.48 17.09
CA GLU A 81 -9.89 21.48 16.94
C GLU A 81 -10.84 21.51 18.15
N VAL A 82 -11.16 20.35 18.73
CA VAL A 82 -12.04 20.25 19.91
C VAL A 82 -11.31 20.64 21.21
N SER A 83 -9.99 20.46 21.26
CA SER A 83 -9.17 20.79 22.43
C SER A 83 -8.95 22.30 22.60
N PHE A 84 -9.14 23.10 21.54
CA PHE A 84 -8.95 24.56 21.55
C PHE A 84 -10.23 25.39 21.76
N GLU A 85 -11.39 24.77 22.01
CA GLU A 85 -12.66 25.46 22.31
C GLU A 85 -12.92 25.75 23.81
N PHE A 86 -11.93 25.59 24.70
CA PHE A 86 -12.02 25.89 26.13
C PHE A 86 -11.08 27.00 26.61
#